data_AF-A0A537XGF1-F1
#
_entry.id   AF-A0A537XGF1-F1
#
_cell.length_a   1.000
_cell.length_b   1.000
_cell.length_c   1.000
_cell.angle_alpha   90.00
_cell.angle_beta   90.00
_cell.angle_gamma   90.00
#
_symmetry.space_group_name_H-M   'P 1'
#
loop_
_entity.id
_entity.type
_entity.pdbx_description
1 polymer ?
#
loop_
_entity_poly.entity_id
_entity_poly.type
_entity_poly.pdbx_seq_one_letter_code
_entity_poly.pdbx_strand_id
1 'polypeptide(L)'
;MSALRRWGVVTVGLLGSLLATSASAGAAGTFGIQPARRYVVSHPPKSLVATQVSNTTANGITVTVFPVTLGQNLDGSFSFSEAAPDLYAAAKVLSANPRGFQLAPGAVTRVHLRWNLLPLHAPAAYMGVIFQGVPQVKRRALNTVERLLSVNFLILPGHHPSSGTFTDLRAQQAAPRVLRFLPRVKNTGTIVDLPRNTAFVIRDAAGHVRFKTRWRGDVVLPGYQRDFPILMSKPVLPAGNYTMAARMDFGSSHNRRIRRPFTLVGPNELPTSHLVLNGFGGHGYIDNPAHATGTFNSIGTAPADTTLRLDLYRTHAGTREVNPIQSVTEKDKPLAPGAHRNFDYSLIKLPKGSYRLIGTYQDTVGSQQQVSTDFNTTKKPSFWDDLWRWIKDHIVVLAIILLLALLALLLRYLLRRQRRLEEALRAAQQGQIPPPPGAPSAVSPPSAPPPAPAPAPGGPPAPPPGGPPPPPPPAPPGHAPPAPPAQPVAAELDLNAATAEQLQALPGVGPAAAQRIIAFRDEYGRFESLEELTKVEGFDPARVERLRGQVRA
;
A
#
# COMPACT_ATOMS: atom_id res chain seq x y z
N MET A 1 -8.96 32.87 -68.17
CA MET A 1 -9.58 34.05 -67.53
C MET A 1 -10.44 33.53 -66.39
N SER A 2 -10.02 33.60 -65.12
CA SER A 2 -9.97 34.79 -64.22
C SER A 2 -11.36 35.16 -63.68
N ALA A 3 -11.59 35.35 -62.37
CA ALA A 3 -10.64 35.43 -61.24
C ALA A 3 -11.22 34.92 -59.91
N LEU A 4 -10.35 34.58 -58.95
CA LEU A 4 -10.70 34.43 -57.54
C LEU A 4 -10.76 35.78 -56.82
N ARG A 5 -11.71 35.94 -55.89
CA ARG A 5 -11.68 36.77 -54.65
C ARG A 5 -13.05 36.61 -53.96
N ARG A 6 -13.25 36.82 -52.65
CA ARG A 6 -12.36 37.28 -51.55
C ARG A 6 -12.95 36.77 -50.22
N TRP A 7 -12.12 36.37 -49.27
CA TRP A 7 -12.45 36.41 -47.83
C TRP A 7 -11.28 37.08 -47.08
N GLY A 8 -11.58 37.71 -45.95
CA GLY A 8 -10.66 38.61 -45.26
C GLY A 8 -9.54 37.90 -44.50
N VAL A 9 -8.38 38.55 -44.42
CA VAL A 9 -7.23 38.13 -43.60
C VAL A 9 -7.11 39.10 -42.41
N VAL A 10 -6.98 38.55 -41.21
CA VAL A 10 -6.43 39.26 -40.05
C VAL A 10 -5.35 38.34 -39.45
N THR A 11 -4.14 38.87 -39.26
CA THR A 11 -2.95 38.06 -39.04
C THR A 11 -2.37 38.25 -37.64
N VAL A 12 -2.33 37.15 -36.86
CA VAL A 12 -1.43 37.00 -35.70
C VAL A 12 -0.97 35.54 -35.72
N GLY A 13 0.32 35.21 -35.61
CA GLY A 13 1.50 36.07 -35.49
C GLY A 13 2.77 35.21 -35.37
N LEU A 14 2.94 34.24 -36.28
CA LEU A 14 3.88 33.15 -36.13
C LEU A 14 5.23 33.49 -36.77
N LEU A 15 6.13 34.07 -35.97
CA LEU A 15 7.45 34.52 -36.40
C LEU A 15 8.56 33.71 -35.72
N GLY A 16 8.99 32.64 -36.39
CA GLY A 16 10.26 31.97 -36.09
C GLY A 16 11.40 32.71 -36.79
N SER A 17 12.30 33.34 -36.04
CA SER A 17 13.53 33.94 -36.56
C SER A 17 14.61 33.98 -35.48
N LEU A 18 15.86 33.99 -35.92
CA LEU A 18 17.04 33.67 -35.11
C LEU A 18 17.24 34.66 -33.95
N LEU A 19 17.45 34.13 -32.74
CA LEU A 19 18.47 34.60 -31.81
C LEU A 19 18.80 33.48 -30.81
N ALA A 20 19.61 32.52 -31.26
CA ALA A 20 20.20 31.50 -30.40
C ALA A 20 21.40 32.09 -29.66
N THR A 21 21.14 32.95 -28.66
CA THR A 21 22.20 33.60 -27.86
C THR A 21 23.03 32.54 -27.15
N SER A 22 24.36 32.65 -27.28
CA SER A 22 25.28 31.55 -26.99
C SER A 22 25.43 31.25 -25.49
N ALA A 23 24.85 30.14 -25.04
CA ALA A 23 25.25 29.42 -23.84
C ALA A 23 25.87 28.07 -24.25
N SER A 24 27.19 28.04 -24.43
CA SER A 24 27.91 26.90 -25.00
C SER A 24 28.13 25.75 -24.02
N ALA A 25 27.06 25.02 -23.71
CA ALA A 25 27.12 23.65 -23.18
C ALA A 25 26.97 22.67 -24.34
N GLY A 26 27.91 21.72 -24.49
CA GLY A 26 28.00 20.87 -25.67
C GLY A 26 26.77 19.99 -25.89
N ALA A 27 26.05 20.21 -27.00
CA ALA A 27 24.92 19.39 -27.38
C ALA A 27 25.38 17.97 -27.73
N ALA A 28 25.08 17.00 -26.86
CA ALA A 28 25.25 15.58 -27.16
C ALA A 28 24.26 15.21 -28.28
N GLY A 29 24.79 14.95 -29.47
CA GLY A 29 24.00 14.45 -30.59
C GLY A 29 23.42 13.06 -30.32
N THR A 30 22.50 12.63 -31.18
CA THR A 30 21.67 11.43 -31.00
C THR A 30 21.79 10.44 -32.16
N PHE A 31 21.57 9.17 -31.86
CA PHE A 31 21.20 8.13 -32.81
C PHE A 31 19.68 8.20 -33.09
N GLY A 32 19.24 8.02 -34.33
CA GLY A 32 17.84 8.21 -34.72
C GLY A 32 17.36 7.27 -35.82
N ILE A 33 16.04 7.01 -35.86
CA ILE A 33 15.38 6.24 -36.92
C ILE A 33 14.08 6.90 -37.39
N GLN A 34 13.84 6.92 -38.71
CA GLN A 34 12.62 7.47 -39.31
C GLN A 34 12.15 6.68 -40.55
N PRO A 35 10.89 6.24 -40.64
CA PRO A 35 9.86 6.28 -39.59
C PRO A 35 10.05 5.18 -38.54
N ALA A 36 9.84 5.52 -37.26
CA ALA A 36 9.82 4.57 -36.15
C ALA A 36 8.51 3.74 -36.06
N ARG A 37 7.45 4.12 -36.79
CA ARG A 37 6.16 3.40 -36.82
C ARG A 37 5.63 3.33 -38.26
N ARG A 38 5.19 2.14 -38.71
CA ARG A 38 4.53 1.93 -40.01
C ARG A 38 3.22 1.17 -39.84
N TYR A 39 2.21 1.55 -40.62
CA TYR A 39 0.97 0.81 -40.81
C TYR A 39 0.84 0.50 -42.30
N VAL A 40 0.75 -0.78 -42.66
CA VAL A 40 0.86 -1.25 -44.05
C VAL A 40 -0.29 -2.22 -44.34
N VAL A 41 -1.13 -1.87 -45.31
CA VAL A 41 -2.19 -2.75 -45.83
C VAL A 41 -1.75 -3.22 -47.22
N SER A 42 -1.38 -4.49 -47.35
CA SER A 42 -0.84 -5.07 -48.59
C SER A 42 -0.80 -6.60 -48.55
N HIS A 43 -0.61 -7.23 -49.71
CA HIS A 43 -0.24 -8.64 -49.77
C HIS A 43 1.31 -8.78 -49.78
N PRO A 44 1.89 -9.75 -49.06
CA PRO A 44 3.30 -10.11 -49.23
C PRO A 44 3.51 -10.87 -50.56
N PRO A 45 4.72 -10.84 -51.15
CA PRO A 45 5.89 -10.10 -50.70
C PRO A 45 5.82 -8.61 -51.06
N LYS A 46 6.18 -7.72 -50.12
CA LYS A 46 6.10 -6.26 -50.30
C LYS A 46 7.32 -5.54 -49.74
N SER A 47 8.02 -4.79 -50.59
CA SER A 47 9.01 -3.80 -50.15
C SER A 47 8.32 -2.62 -49.46
N LEU A 48 8.82 -2.24 -48.29
CA LEU A 48 8.29 -1.16 -47.45
C LEU A 48 9.13 0.12 -47.62
N VAL A 49 8.59 1.26 -47.21
CA VAL A 49 9.35 2.52 -47.12
C VAL A 49 10.55 2.33 -46.19
N ALA A 50 11.77 2.51 -46.70
CA ALA A 50 13.01 2.29 -45.96
C ALA A 50 13.08 3.10 -44.66
N THR A 51 13.72 2.55 -43.63
CA THR A 51 14.06 3.31 -42.41
C THR A 51 15.32 4.11 -42.70
N GLN A 52 15.26 5.43 -42.62
CA GLN A 52 16.45 6.27 -42.48
C GLN A 52 17.00 6.09 -41.07
N VAL A 53 18.31 5.86 -40.96
CA VAL A 53 19.04 5.69 -39.70
C VAL A 53 20.12 6.77 -39.67
N SER A 54 20.08 7.65 -38.67
CA SER A 54 20.95 8.81 -38.55
C SER A 54 21.84 8.75 -37.32
N ASN A 55 23.07 9.24 -37.45
CA ASN A 55 23.98 9.48 -36.34
C ASN A 55 24.34 10.96 -36.32
N THR A 56 23.88 11.68 -35.29
CA THR A 56 24.30 13.08 -35.04
C THR A 56 25.29 13.18 -33.87
N THR A 57 25.65 12.05 -33.24
CA THR A 57 26.68 11.99 -32.19
C THR A 57 28.07 12.31 -32.73
N ALA A 58 29.01 12.68 -31.85
CA ALA A 58 30.39 12.95 -32.22
C ALA A 58 31.24 11.69 -32.51
N ASN A 59 30.72 10.48 -32.24
CA ASN A 59 31.43 9.21 -32.46
C ASN A 59 30.83 8.45 -33.65
N GLY A 60 31.62 7.60 -34.31
CA GLY A 60 31.06 6.61 -35.23
C GLY A 60 30.19 5.59 -34.46
N ILE A 61 29.14 5.06 -35.07
CA ILE A 61 28.29 4.03 -34.47
C ILE A 61 28.32 2.78 -35.38
N THR A 62 28.62 1.62 -34.81
CA THR A 62 28.38 0.33 -35.50
C THR A 62 26.93 -0.07 -35.25
N VAL A 63 26.14 -0.21 -36.31
CA VAL A 63 24.70 -0.50 -36.25
C VAL A 63 24.43 -1.92 -36.72
N THR A 64 23.78 -2.72 -35.86
CA THR A 64 23.22 -4.03 -36.21
C THR A 64 21.70 -3.93 -36.28
N VAL A 65 21.09 -4.54 -37.30
CA VAL A 65 19.64 -4.46 -37.57
C VAL A 65 19.02 -5.83 -37.75
N PHE A 66 18.03 -6.16 -36.94
CA PHE A 66 17.33 -7.44 -36.97
C PHE A 66 15.83 -7.32 -36.65
N PRO A 67 14.98 -8.16 -37.27
CA PRO A 67 13.54 -8.20 -36.99
C PRO A 67 13.26 -8.97 -35.70
N VAL A 68 12.18 -8.61 -35.00
CA VAL A 68 11.68 -9.28 -33.79
C VAL A 68 10.16 -9.39 -33.82
N THR A 69 9.58 -10.40 -33.15
CA THR A 69 8.14 -10.47 -32.87
C THR A 69 7.74 -9.45 -31.79
N LEU A 70 6.53 -8.91 -31.85
CA LEU A 70 6.03 -7.94 -30.85
C LEU A 70 4.98 -8.55 -29.92
N GLY A 71 5.25 -8.43 -28.62
CA GLY A 71 4.25 -8.44 -27.57
C GLY A 71 3.88 -7.01 -27.13
N GLN A 72 2.91 -6.90 -26.23
CA GLN A 72 2.53 -5.62 -25.63
C GLN A 72 2.30 -5.77 -24.12
N ASN A 73 2.91 -4.86 -23.36
CA ASN A 73 2.79 -4.78 -21.92
C ASN A 73 1.56 -3.96 -21.51
N LEU A 74 1.17 -4.05 -20.24
CA LEU A 74 -0.06 -3.41 -19.72
C LEU A 74 -0.02 -1.88 -19.75
N ASP A 75 1.14 -1.24 -19.68
CA ASP A 75 1.31 0.21 -19.88
C ASP A 75 1.17 0.64 -21.35
N GLY A 76 1.20 -0.33 -22.27
CA GLY A 76 1.18 -0.15 -23.71
C GLY A 76 2.54 -0.18 -24.39
N SER A 77 3.64 -0.31 -23.64
CA SER A 77 4.98 -0.50 -24.21
C SER A 77 5.05 -1.82 -24.99
N PHE A 78 5.86 -1.85 -26.05
CA PHE A 78 6.06 -3.06 -26.84
C PHE A 78 7.20 -3.89 -26.25
N SER A 79 6.91 -5.15 -25.94
CA SER A 79 7.89 -6.17 -25.59
C SER A 79 8.26 -6.99 -26.83
N PHE A 80 9.40 -7.66 -26.79
CA PHE A 80 9.88 -8.53 -27.87
C PHE A 80 10.78 -9.63 -27.30
N SER A 81 10.93 -10.73 -28.05
CA SER A 81 11.82 -11.83 -27.71
C SER A 81 13.05 -11.84 -28.60
N GLU A 82 14.21 -12.13 -28.02
CA GLU A 82 15.47 -12.39 -28.72
C GLU A 82 15.88 -13.87 -28.64
N ALA A 83 14.98 -14.76 -28.23
CA ALA A 83 15.21 -16.19 -28.34
C ALA A 83 15.38 -16.60 -29.81
N ALA A 84 16.32 -17.48 -30.10
CA ALA A 84 16.66 -17.88 -31.47
C ALA A 84 15.45 -18.36 -32.32
N PRO A 85 14.45 -19.10 -31.78
CA PRO A 85 13.23 -19.45 -32.52
C PRO A 85 12.40 -18.22 -32.94
N ASP A 86 12.26 -17.22 -32.06
CA ASP A 86 11.48 -16.01 -32.31
C ASP A 86 12.17 -15.11 -33.33
N LEU A 87 13.50 -14.96 -33.25
CA LEU A 87 14.30 -14.23 -34.23
C LEU A 87 14.21 -14.90 -35.63
N TYR A 88 14.24 -16.23 -35.68
CA TYR A 88 14.09 -16.99 -36.92
C TYR A 88 12.68 -16.87 -37.51
N ALA A 89 11.63 -16.92 -36.68
CA ALA A 89 10.25 -16.67 -37.09
C ALA A 89 10.05 -15.23 -37.60
N ALA A 90 10.64 -14.25 -36.90
CA ALA A 90 10.58 -12.84 -37.30
C ALA A 90 11.29 -12.60 -38.64
N ALA A 91 12.47 -13.19 -38.84
CA ALA A 91 13.24 -13.09 -40.09
C ALA A 91 12.55 -13.74 -41.30
N LYS A 92 11.68 -14.75 -41.08
CA LYS A 92 10.80 -15.26 -42.13
C LYS A 92 9.78 -14.21 -42.56
N VAL A 93 9.05 -13.60 -41.62
CA VAL A 93 8.00 -12.61 -41.93
C VAL A 93 8.58 -11.33 -42.53
N LEU A 94 9.61 -10.75 -41.93
CA LEU A 94 10.16 -9.44 -42.29
C LEU A 94 11.69 -9.52 -42.43
N SER A 95 12.22 -9.10 -43.58
CA SER A 95 13.66 -8.95 -43.80
C SER A 95 14.10 -7.49 -43.79
N ALA A 96 15.34 -7.25 -43.36
CA ALA A 96 16.00 -5.94 -43.35
C ALA A 96 17.35 -6.03 -44.09
N ASN A 97 17.70 -4.98 -44.84
CA ASN A 97 18.96 -4.88 -45.59
C ASN A 97 19.43 -3.40 -45.69
N PRO A 98 20.68 -3.05 -45.31
CA PRO A 98 21.68 -3.89 -44.66
C PRO A 98 21.29 -4.35 -43.24
N ARG A 99 21.84 -5.48 -42.80
CA ARG A 99 21.72 -5.99 -41.42
C ARG A 99 22.84 -5.51 -40.48
N GLY A 100 23.92 -4.96 -41.04
CA GLY A 100 25.06 -4.45 -40.30
C GLY A 100 25.78 -3.38 -41.12
N PHE A 101 26.13 -2.25 -40.51
CA PHE A 101 26.87 -1.16 -41.15
C PHE A 101 27.53 -0.25 -40.11
N GLN A 102 28.52 0.54 -40.52
CA GLN A 102 29.08 1.63 -39.72
C GLN A 102 28.48 2.96 -40.17
N LEU A 103 28.21 3.85 -39.21
CA LEU A 103 27.54 5.13 -39.42
C LEU A 103 28.39 6.24 -38.78
N ALA A 104 29.08 7.01 -39.62
CA ALA A 104 29.94 8.11 -39.19
C ALA A 104 29.16 9.27 -38.54
N PRO A 105 29.81 10.17 -37.78
CA PRO A 105 29.20 11.41 -37.31
C PRO A 105 28.56 12.21 -38.45
N GLY A 106 27.31 12.66 -38.26
CA GLY A 106 26.51 13.36 -39.26
C GLY A 106 25.91 12.49 -40.38
N ALA A 107 26.25 11.19 -40.46
CA ALA A 107 25.84 10.34 -41.57
C ALA A 107 24.41 9.80 -41.43
N VAL A 108 23.79 9.51 -42.58
CA VAL A 108 22.47 8.88 -42.69
C VAL A 108 22.52 7.71 -43.67
N THR A 109 22.06 6.53 -43.23
CA THR A 109 21.96 5.32 -44.05
C THR A 109 20.49 4.92 -44.20
N ARG A 110 20.11 4.29 -45.32
CA ARG A 110 18.75 3.76 -45.53
C ARG A 110 18.76 2.24 -45.39
N VAL A 111 17.93 1.72 -44.49
CA VAL A 111 17.69 0.29 -44.32
C VAL A 111 16.36 -0.07 -44.96
N HIS A 112 16.42 -0.85 -46.03
CA HIS A 112 15.27 -1.33 -46.76
C HIS A 112 14.64 -2.50 -46.00
N LEU A 113 13.33 -2.44 -45.80
CA LEU A 113 12.55 -3.50 -45.17
C LEU A 113 11.67 -4.18 -46.23
N ARG A 114 11.59 -5.50 -46.22
CA ARG A 114 10.71 -6.28 -47.10
C ARG A 114 9.90 -7.28 -46.28
N TRP A 115 8.58 -7.14 -46.33
CA TRP A 115 7.65 -8.15 -45.86
C TRP A 115 7.72 -9.32 -46.86
N ASN A 116 8.13 -10.51 -46.40
CA ASN A 116 8.37 -11.66 -47.29
C ASN A 116 7.15 -12.57 -47.38
N LEU A 117 6.56 -12.91 -46.22
CA LEU A 117 5.42 -13.83 -46.08
C LEU A 117 4.58 -13.47 -44.86
N LEU A 118 3.44 -14.14 -44.70
CA LEU A 118 2.60 -14.09 -43.51
C LEU A 118 2.27 -15.53 -43.06
N PRO A 119 2.13 -15.82 -41.74
CA PRO A 119 1.69 -17.14 -41.29
C PRO A 119 0.32 -17.52 -41.86
N LEU A 120 0.11 -18.83 -42.09
CA LEU A 120 -1.16 -19.33 -42.63
C LEU A 120 -2.32 -18.97 -41.70
N HIS A 121 -3.45 -18.54 -42.28
CA HIS A 121 -4.65 -18.05 -41.59
C HIS A 121 -4.49 -16.78 -40.70
N ALA A 122 -3.29 -16.21 -40.57
CA ALA A 122 -3.12 -14.93 -39.89
C ALA A 122 -3.59 -13.76 -40.81
N PRO A 123 -4.41 -12.82 -40.33
CA PRO A 123 -4.80 -11.63 -41.12
C PRO A 123 -3.75 -10.51 -41.08
N ALA A 124 -2.82 -10.57 -40.12
CA ALA A 124 -1.82 -9.54 -39.86
C ALA A 124 -0.60 -10.09 -39.09
N ALA A 125 0.52 -9.37 -39.15
CA ALA A 125 1.70 -9.57 -38.33
C ALA A 125 2.19 -8.26 -37.72
N TYR A 126 2.76 -8.36 -36.52
CA TYR A 126 3.20 -7.23 -35.71
C TYR A 126 4.70 -7.36 -35.46
N MET A 127 5.48 -6.64 -36.25
CA MET A 127 6.91 -6.86 -36.40
C MET A 127 7.72 -5.67 -35.93
N GLY A 128 8.60 -5.91 -34.96
CA GLY A 128 9.65 -4.99 -34.59
C GLY A 128 10.83 -5.12 -35.54
N VAL A 129 11.59 -4.05 -35.68
CA VAL A 129 12.96 -4.09 -36.18
C VAL A 129 13.80 -3.31 -35.17
N ILE A 130 14.75 -4.00 -34.54
CA ILE A 130 15.71 -3.42 -33.61
C ILE A 130 16.88 -2.86 -34.41
N PHE A 131 17.22 -1.61 -34.14
CA PHE A 131 18.43 -0.94 -34.58
C PHE A 131 19.33 -0.77 -33.37
N GLN A 132 20.33 -1.64 -33.23
CA GLN A 132 21.28 -1.64 -32.13
C GLN A 132 22.55 -0.86 -32.52
N GLY A 133 22.75 0.32 -31.95
CA GLY A 133 23.94 1.14 -32.12
C GLY A 133 24.97 0.89 -31.02
N VAL A 134 26.22 0.62 -31.42
CA VAL A 134 27.39 0.53 -30.52
C VAL A 134 28.38 1.64 -30.87
N PRO A 135 28.49 2.71 -30.05
CA PRO A 135 29.43 3.81 -30.25
C PRO A 135 30.89 3.32 -30.28
N GLN A 136 31.66 3.85 -31.23
CA GLN A 136 33.07 3.56 -31.45
C GLN A 136 33.93 4.56 -30.66
N VAL A 137 33.93 4.43 -29.34
CA VAL A 137 34.66 5.36 -28.45
C VAL A 137 36.12 4.94 -28.29
N LYS A 138 37.03 5.91 -28.22
CA LYS A 138 38.44 5.65 -27.89
C LYS A 138 38.58 5.24 -26.41
N ARG A 139 39.64 4.48 -26.09
CA ARG A 139 39.82 3.71 -24.83
C ARG A 139 39.45 4.49 -23.54
N ARG A 140 38.91 3.75 -22.55
CA ARG A 140 38.45 4.15 -21.20
C ARG A 140 37.05 4.76 -21.03
N ALA A 141 36.28 4.97 -22.10
CA ALA A 141 34.85 5.30 -21.95
C ALA A 141 33.99 4.06 -21.64
N LEU A 142 32.83 4.27 -20.99
CA LEU A 142 31.76 3.27 -20.88
C LEU A 142 31.00 3.20 -22.22
N ASN A 143 30.92 2.00 -22.81
CA ASN A 143 30.15 1.79 -24.05
C ASN A 143 28.66 1.58 -23.74
N THR A 144 27.87 2.65 -23.82
CA THR A 144 26.40 2.55 -23.84
C THR A 144 25.93 1.92 -25.15
N VAL A 145 25.16 0.83 -25.09
CA VAL A 145 24.53 0.23 -26.27
C VAL A 145 23.13 0.81 -26.43
N GLU A 146 22.92 1.56 -27.51
CA GLU A 146 21.62 2.17 -27.81
C GLU A 146 20.78 1.22 -28.67
N ARG A 147 19.48 1.12 -28.38
CA ARG A 147 18.54 0.23 -29.09
C ARG A 147 17.26 0.98 -29.44
N LEU A 148 17.03 1.19 -30.73
CA LEU A 148 15.84 1.85 -31.25
C LEU A 148 14.92 0.82 -31.92
N LEU A 149 13.64 0.82 -31.55
CA LEU A 149 12.62 -0.09 -32.07
C LEU A 149 11.77 0.59 -33.15
N SER A 150 11.80 0.05 -34.38
CA SER A 150 10.82 0.39 -35.43
C SER A 150 9.65 -0.58 -35.38
N VAL A 151 8.43 -0.08 -35.16
CA VAL A 151 7.20 -0.88 -35.04
C VAL A 151 6.44 -0.92 -36.37
N ASN A 152 6.15 -2.11 -36.89
CA ASN A 152 5.53 -2.30 -38.20
C ASN A 152 4.26 -3.18 -38.07
N PHE A 153 3.10 -2.58 -38.32
CA PHE A 153 1.82 -3.29 -38.42
C PHE A 153 1.61 -3.66 -39.89
N LEU A 154 1.62 -4.96 -40.19
CA LEU A 154 1.53 -5.52 -41.55
C LEU A 154 0.20 -6.28 -41.64
N ILE A 155 -0.73 -5.84 -42.49
CA ILE A 155 -2.12 -6.30 -42.49
C ILE A 155 -2.55 -6.64 -43.92
N LEU A 156 -3.26 -7.76 -44.12
CA LEU A 156 -3.84 -8.09 -45.43
C LEU A 156 -5.02 -7.16 -45.76
N PRO A 157 -5.22 -6.75 -47.02
CA PRO A 157 -6.46 -6.12 -47.46
C PRO A 157 -7.68 -7.01 -47.17
N GLY A 158 -8.82 -6.38 -46.85
CA GLY A 158 -10.07 -7.09 -46.54
C GLY A 158 -10.75 -6.54 -45.28
N HIS A 159 -11.92 -7.10 -44.96
CA HIS A 159 -12.62 -6.81 -43.71
C HIS A 159 -12.18 -7.81 -42.64
N HIS A 160 -11.49 -7.32 -41.60
CA HIS A 160 -11.07 -8.14 -40.45
C HIS A 160 -11.82 -7.68 -39.19
N PRO A 161 -12.38 -8.59 -38.38
CA PRO A 161 -13.15 -8.22 -37.20
C PRO A 161 -12.24 -7.58 -36.13
N SER A 162 -12.35 -6.26 -35.97
CA SER A 162 -11.87 -5.54 -34.79
C SER A 162 -12.98 -5.49 -33.73
N SER A 163 -12.65 -5.82 -32.49
CA SER A 163 -13.57 -5.70 -31.34
C SER A 163 -12.76 -5.51 -30.05
N GLY A 164 -13.37 -4.94 -29.02
CA GLY A 164 -12.67 -4.74 -27.76
C GLY A 164 -13.60 -4.53 -26.58
N THR A 165 -13.13 -4.93 -25.40
CA THR A 165 -13.89 -4.80 -24.15
C THR A 165 -13.03 -4.20 -23.05
N PHE A 166 -13.68 -3.51 -22.11
CA PHE A 166 -13.05 -3.33 -20.81
C PHE A 166 -12.95 -4.70 -20.10
N THR A 167 -11.84 -4.92 -19.42
CA THR A 167 -11.63 -6.06 -18.50
C THR A 167 -11.51 -5.60 -17.05
N ASP A 168 -11.11 -4.35 -16.82
CA ASP A 168 -11.01 -3.76 -15.48
C ASP A 168 -11.08 -2.22 -15.51
N LEU A 169 -11.29 -1.59 -14.36
CA LEU A 169 -11.18 -0.15 -14.14
C LEU A 169 -10.72 0.10 -12.70
N ARG A 170 -9.48 0.56 -12.53
CA ARG A 170 -8.87 0.83 -11.20
C ARG A 170 -8.66 2.32 -10.97
N ALA A 171 -8.61 2.71 -9.70
CA ALA A 171 -8.10 3.98 -9.22
C ALA A 171 -6.80 3.74 -8.44
N GLN A 172 -5.86 4.68 -8.51
CA GLN A 172 -4.58 4.64 -7.81
C GLN A 172 -4.17 6.05 -7.38
N GLN A 173 -3.51 6.18 -6.23
CA GLN A 173 -2.89 7.44 -5.84
C GLN A 173 -1.65 7.66 -6.72
N ALA A 174 -1.56 8.79 -7.40
CA ALA A 174 -0.44 9.11 -8.30
C ALA A 174 0.56 10.07 -7.67
N ALA A 175 0.05 11.02 -6.89
CA ALA A 175 0.77 11.96 -6.05
C ALA A 175 -0.23 12.50 -4.98
N PRO A 176 0.20 13.27 -3.97
CA PRO A 176 -0.73 13.93 -3.05
C PRO A 176 -1.79 14.73 -3.81
N ARG A 177 -3.08 14.48 -3.51
CA ARG A 177 -4.26 15.06 -4.18
C ARG A 177 -4.39 14.80 -5.70
N VAL A 178 -3.60 13.87 -6.27
CA VAL A 178 -3.69 13.49 -7.69
C VAL A 178 -4.04 12.01 -7.83
N LEU A 179 -5.17 11.74 -8.48
CA LEU A 179 -5.65 10.39 -8.76
C LEU A 179 -5.26 9.96 -10.19
N ARG A 180 -4.86 8.70 -10.34
CA ARG A 180 -4.68 8.02 -11.64
C ARG A 180 -5.74 6.94 -11.78
N PHE A 181 -6.60 7.07 -12.79
CA PHE A 181 -7.54 6.03 -13.17
C PHE A 181 -6.98 5.22 -14.34
N LEU A 182 -7.25 3.91 -14.34
CA LEU A 182 -6.74 2.93 -15.30
C LEU A 182 -7.90 2.05 -15.79
N PRO A 183 -8.62 2.42 -16.86
CA PRO A 183 -9.47 1.51 -17.61
C PRO A 183 -8.57 0.54 -18.36
N ARG A 184 -8.75 -0.76 -18.12
CA ARG A 184 -8.07 -1.83 -18.86
C ARG A 184 -8.91 -2.26 -20.05
N VAL A 185 -8.34 -2.21 -21.25
CA VAL A 185 -8.98 -2.63 -22.50
C VAL A 185 -8.27 -3.87 -23.02
N LYS A 186 -9.04 -4.91 -23.36
CA LYS A 186 -8.58 -6.06 -24.17
C LYS A 186 -9.04 -5.89 -25.60
N ASN A 187 -8.13 -6.10 -26.57
CA ASN A 187 -8.51 -6.30 -27.96
C ASN A 187 -8.97 -7.76 -28.14
N THR A 188 -10.22 -7.94 -28.55
CA THR A 188 -10.86 -9.25 -28.81
C THR A 188 -11.07 -9.51 -30.30
N GLY A 189 -10.65 -8.58 -31.16
CA GLY A 189 -10.59 -8.76 -32.61
C GLY A 189 -9.33 -9.49 -33.07
N THR A 190 -9.25 -9.73 -34.37
CA THR A 190 -8.11 -10.41 -35.02
C THR A 190 -7.04 -9.44 -35.54
N ILE A 191 -7.38 -8.15 -35.69
CA ILE A 191 -6.45 -7.08 -36.09
C ILE A 191 -6.23 -6.03 -35.00
N VAL A 192 -5.08 -5.37 -35.09
CA VAL A 192 -4.71 -4.24 -34.24
C VAL A 192 -5.67 -3.06 -34.44
N ASP A 193 -6.11 -2.46 -33.34
CA ASP A 193 -6.97 -1.28 -33.34
C ASP A 193 -6.79 -0.48 -32.02
N LEU A 194 -7.54 0.61 -31.85
CA LEU A 194 -7.48 1.51 -30.69
C LEU A 194 -8.88 1.97 -30.25
N PRO A 195 -9.09 2.26 -28.95
CA PRO A 195 -10.38 2.77 -28.46
C PRO A 195 -10.64 4.20 -28.95
N ARG A 196 -11.82 4.42 -29.51
CA ARG A 196 -12.35 5.68 -30.03
C ARG A 196 -13.54 6.17 -29.19
N ASN A 197 -13.98 7.41 -29.43
CA ASN A 197 -15.14 8.06 -28.76
C ASN A 197 -15.15 7.84 -27.24
N THR A 198 -13.96 7.96 -26.66
CA THR A 198 -13.60 7.66 -25.29
C THR A 198 -14.13 8.71 -24.33
N ALA A 199 -14.66 8.27 -23.19
CA ALA A 199 -15.07 9.14 -22.10
C ALA A 199 -14.76 8.50 -20.76
N PHE A 200 -14.53 9.35 -19.75
CA PHE A 200 -14.42 8.97 -18.35
C PHE A 200 -15.20 9.96 -17.49
N VAL A 201 -15.93 9.46 -16.50
CA VAL A 201 -16.84 10.23 -15.65
C VAL A 201 -16.75 9.73 -14.21
N ILE A 202 -16.68 10.64 -13.25
CA ILE A 202 -16.86 10.34 -11.82
C ILE A 202 -18.19 10.95 -11.37
N ARG A 203 -18.97 10.17 -10.61
CA ARG A 203 -20.15 10.63 -9.89
C ARG A 203 -19.96 10.54 -8.39
N ASP A 204 -20.58 11.43 -7.64
CA ASP A 204 -20.75 11.27 -6.18
C ASP A 204 -21.86 10.24 -5.86
N ALA A 205 -22.09 10.00 -4.57
CA ALA A 205 -23.11 9.08 -4.07
C ALA A 205 -24.55 9.49 -4.46
N ALA A 206 -24.80 10.77 -4.74
CA ALA A 206 -26.09 11.28 -5.24
C ALA A 206 -26.18 11.27 -6.78
N GLY A 207 -25.19 10.71 -7.48
CA GLY A 207 -25.19 10.56 -8.93
C GLY A 207 -24.73 11.79 -9.72
N HIS A 208 -24.45 12.92 -9.07
CA HIS A 208 -24.02 14.14 -9.76
C HIS A 208 -22.63 13.95 -10.38
N VAL A 209 -22.43 14.45 -11.60
CA VAL A 209 -21.14 14.36 -12.28
C VAL A 209 -20.14 15.34 -11.66
N ARG A 210 -19.15 14.81 -10.92
CA ARG A 210 -18.09 15.60 -10.29
C ARG A 210 -16.86 15.77 -11.17
N PHE A 211 -16.62 14.85 -12.10
CA PHE A 211 -15.53 14.95 -13.09
C PHE A 211 -15.96 14.30 -14.40
N LYS A 212 -15.54 14.86 -15.53
CA LYS A 212 -15.80 14.35 -16.88
C LYS A 212 -14.66 14.73 -17.80
N THR A 213 -14.09 13.75 -18.50
CA THR A 213 -13.00 13.96 -19.47
C THR A 213 -13.07 12.97 -20.63
N ARG A 214 -12.28 13.21 -21.69
CA ARG A 214 -11.98 12.24 -22.76
C ARG A 214 -10.53 11.78 -22.58
N TRP A 215 -10.28 10.49 -22.70
CA TRP A 215 -8.94 9.90 -22.55
C TRP A 215 -8.39 9.45 -23.91
N ARG A 216 -7.08 9.65 -24.14
CA ARG A 216 -6.48 9.37 -25.44
C ARG A 216 -6.32 7.85 -25.65
N GLY A 217 -7.01 7.32 -26.66
CA GLY A 217 -6.75 5.97 -27.17
C GLY A 217 -5.44 5.89 -27.95
N ASP A 218 -4.83 4.70 -27.93
CA ASP A 218 -3.70 4.26 -28.73
C ASP A 218 -3.80 2.73 -28.84
N VAL A 219 -2.97 2.13 -29.68
CA VAL A 219 -3.08 0.74 -30.13
C VAL A 219 -3.07 -0.29 -29.00
N VAL A 220 -3.93 -1.30 -29.17
CA VAL A 220 -3.92 -2.58 -28.43
C VAL A 220 -3.79 -3.73 -29.42
N LEU A 221 -2.76 -4.57 -29.28
CA LEU A 221 -2.55 -5.74 -30.14
C LEU A 221 -3.64 -6.82 -29.89
N PRO A 222 -4.03 -7.63 -30.90
CA PRO A 222 -4.99 -8.73 -30.75
C PRO A 222 -4.68 -9.66 -29.57
N GLY A 223 -5.67 -9.94 -28.73
CA GLY A 223 -5.51 -10.79 -27.53
C GLY A 223 -4.85 -10.09 -26.33
N TYR A 224 -4.03 -9.06 -26.55
CA TYR A 224 -3.36 -8.29 -25.50
C TYR A 224 -4.30 -7.33 -24.78
N GLN A 225 -3.83 -6.81 -23.64
CA GLN A 225 -4.53 -5.86 -22.79
C GLN A 225 -3.67 -4.63 -22.50
N ARG A 226 -4.32 -3.47 -22.36
CA ARG A 226 -3.64 -2.20 -22.05
C ARG A 226 -4.46 -1.37 -21.06
N ASP A 227 -3.80 -0.82 -20.06
CA ASP A 227 -4.32 0.17 -19.13
C ASP A 227 -4.10 1.59 -19.71
N PHE A 228 -5.13 2.44 -19.66
CA PHE A 228 -5.06 3.80 -20.21
C PHE A 228 -5.02 4.86 -19.08
N PRO A 229 -3.85 5.47 -18.77
CA PRO A 229 -3.73 6.38 -17.63
C PRO A 229 -4.52 7.68 -17.83
N ILE A 230 -5.48 7.93 -16.93
CA ILE A 230 -6.25 9.16 -16.81
C ILE A 230 -5.85 9.85 -15.52
N LEU A 231 -5.12 10.96 -15.60
CA LEU A 231 -4.72 11.75 -14.44
C LEU A 231 -5.80 12.79 -14.09
N MET A 232 -6.09 12.94 -12.80
CA MET A 232 -7.01 13.94 -12.26
C MET A 232 -6.37 14.62 -11.05
N SER A 233 -5.96 15.88 -11.23
CA SER A 233 -5.52 16.78 -10.15
C SER A 233 -6.58 17.82 -9.77
N LYS A 234 -7.53 18.10 -10.68
CA LYS A 234 -8.69 18.97 -10.45
C LYS A 234 -9.95 18.36 -11.12
N PRO A 235 -11.16 18.55 -10.53
CA PRO A 235 -11.40 19.18 -9.23
C PRO A 235 -10.84 18.34 -8.07
N VAL A 236 -10.80 18.93 -6.87
CA VAL A 236 -10.50 18.19 -5.64
C VAL A 236 -11.81 17.67 -5.08
N LEU A 237 -11.94 16.35 -5.04
CA LEU A 237 -13.10 15.65 -4.48
C LEU A 237 -12.89 15.46 -2.97
N PRO A 238 -13.84 15.83 -2.10
CA PRO A 238 -13.75 15.55 -0.67
C PRO A 238 -13.83 14.05 -0.37
N ALA A 239 -13.58 13.66 0.88
CA ALA A 239 -13.84 12.31 1.36
C ALA A 239 -15.31 11.89 1.09
N GLY A 240 -15.53 10.60 0.82
CA GLY A 240 -16.86 10.06 0.51
C GLY A 240 -16.86 8.95 -0.54
N ASN A 241 -18.06 8.52 -0.93
CA ASN A 241 -18.27 7.43 -1.88
C ASN A 241 -18.52 7.98 -3.29
N TYR A 242 -17.86 7.38 -4.28
CA TYR A 242 -17.91 7.80 -5.68
C TYR A 242 -18.06 6.60 -6.62
N THR A 243 -18.60 6.84 -7.82
CA THR A 243 -18.60 5.86 -8.92
C THR A 243 -17.82 6.40 -10.11
N MET A 244 -16.73 5.72 -10.46
CA MET A 244 -16.01 5.95 -11.71
C MET A 244 -16.61 5.13 -12.85
N ALA A 245 -16.68 5.73 -14.04
CA ALA A 245 -17.23 5.10 -15.22
C ALA A 245 -16.42 5.46 -16.47
N ALA A 246 -16.02 4.45 -17.26
CA ALA A 246 -15.38 4.64 -18.56
C ALA A 246 -16.31 4.19 -19.70
N ARG A 247 -16.25 4.88 -20.84
CA ARG A 247 -16.90 4.53 -22.12
C ARG A 247 -15.86 4.50 -23.24
N MET A 248 -16.03 3.61 -24.21
CA MET A 248 -15.34 3.64 -25.50
C MET A 248 -16.18 2.98 -26.60
N ASP A 249 -15.82 3.25 -27.85
CA ASP A 249 -16.13 2.39 -28.99
C ASP A 249 -14.80 1.75 -29.45
N PHE A 250 -14.76 0.47 -29.82
CA PHE A 250 -13.54 -0.23 -30.27
C PHE A 250 -13.90 -1.22 -31.39
N GLY A 251 -13.41 -0.97 -32.62
CA GLY A 251 -13.84 -1.74 -33.79
C GLY A 251 -15.37 -1.73 -33.96
N SER A 252 -15.98 -2.90 -34.06
CA SER A 252 -17.45 -3.08 -34.05
C SER A 252 -18.11 -2.96 -32.67
N SER A 253 -17.32 -2.98 -31.59
CA SER A 253 -17.82 -2.91 -30.20
C SER A 253 -18.13 -1.47 -29.80
N HIS A 254 -19.34 -1.03 -30.13
CA HIS A 254 -19.85 0.30 -29.79
C HIS A 254 -20.39 0.38 -28.36
N ASN A 255 -20.33 1.59 -27.79
CA ASN A 255 -20.89 1.98 -26.50
C ASN A 255 -20.51 1.07 -25.32
N ARG A 256 -19.32 0.45 -25.38
CA ARG A 256 -18.79 -0.34 -24.26
C ARG A 256 -18.63 0.57 -23.05
N ARG A 257 -19.11 0.11 -21.90
CA ARG A 257 -19.09 0.83 -20.63
C ARG A 257 -18.55 -0.09 -19.53
N ILE A 258 -17.83 0.48 -18.58
CA ILE A 258 -17.52 -0.14 -17.30
C ILE A 258 -17.76 0.88 -16.19
N ARG A 259 -18.30 0.42 -15.07
CA ARG A 259 -18.52 1.23 -13.85
C ARG A 259 -17.88 0.50 -12.67
N ARG A 260 -17.28 1.24 -11.75
CA ARG A 260 -16.75 0.72 -10.49
C ARG A 260 -16.95 1.77 -9.38
N PRO A 261 -17.39 1.37 -8.17
CA PRO A 261 -17.31 2.24 -7.01
C PRO A 261 -15.86 2.44 -6.58
N PHE A 262 -15.58 3.55 -5.91
CA PHE A 262 -14.38 3.77 -5.11
C PHE A 262 -14.70 4.75 -3.98
N THR A 263 -13.90 4.75 -2.94
CA THR A 263 -14.04 5.67 -1.80
C THR A 263 -12.83 6.59 -1.74
N LEU A 264 -13.02 7.80 -1.22
CA LEU A 264 -11.95 8.71 -0.84
C LEU A 264 -12.02 8.93 0.67
N VAL A 265 -10.86 8.88 1.32
CA VAL A 265 -10.71 9.13 2.76
C VAL A 265 -10.30 10.57 3.05
N GLY A 266 -9.83 11.29 2.03
CA GLY A 266 -9.46 12.71 2.09
C GLY A 266 -9.51 13.39 0.71
N PRO A 267 -9.06 14.66 0.61
CA PRO A 267 -9.18 15.47 -0.61
C PRO A 267 -8.37 14.91 -1.80
N ASN A 268 -9.04 14.26 -2.76
CA ASN A 268 -8.40 13.43 -3.81
C ASN A 268 -7.42 12.39 -3.22
N GLU A 269 -7.82 11.71 -2.15
CA GLU A 269 -6.99 10.77 -1.41
C GLU A 269 -7.69 9.42 -1.25
N LEU A 270 -7.15 8.40 -1.91
CA LEU A 270 -7.64 7.02 -1.85
C LEU A 270 -7.19 6.32 -0.57
N PRO A 271 -7.95 5.32 -0.09
CA PRO A 271 -7.50 4.42 0.96
C PRO A 271 -6.26 3.62 0.51
N THR A 272 -5.12 3.81 1.19
CA THR A 272 -3.88 3.06 0.97
C THR A 272 -3.37 2.43 2.26
N SER A 273 -3.06 1.15 2.24
CA SER A 273 -2.26 0.49 3.28
C SER A 273 -0.77 0.75 3.01
N HIS A 274 -0.03 1.21 4.00
CA HIS A 274 1.42 1.49 3.93
C HIS A 274 1.97 1.32 5.36
N LEU A 275 2.96 0.43 5.53
CA LEU A 275 3.44 -0.01 6.84
C LEU A 275 4.96 0.13 6.90
N VAL A 276 5.46 0.74 7.96
CA VAL A 276 6.90 0.83 8.23
C VAL A 276 7.24 0.11 9.52
N LEU A 277 8.11 -0.89 9.42
CA LEU A 277 8.68 -1.60 10.56
C LEU A 277 9.95 -0.87 11.04
N ASN A 278 9.81 -0.16 12.16
CA ASN A 278 10.91 0.54 12.83
C ASN A 278 11.46 -0.30 13.99
N GLY A 279 12.74 -0.08 14.34
CA GLY A 279 13.36 -0.68 15.54
C GLY A 279 13.46 -2.20 15.51
N PHE A 280 13.54 -2.83 14.33
CA PHE A 280 13.59 -4.29 14.20
C PHE A 280 14.86 -4.87 14.84
N GLY A 281 14.68 -5.64 15.92
CA GLY A 281 15.75 -6.22 16.71
C GLY A 281 15.56 -7.72 16.91
N GLY A 282 16.68 -8.45 16.92
CA GLY A 282 16.76 -9.80 17.44
C GLY A 282 17.62 -9.78 18.69
N HIS A 283 17.17 -10.44 19.76
CA HIS A 283 18.00 -10.67 20.94
C HIS A 283 17.72 -12.07 21.52
N GLY A 284 18.65 -12.60 22.30
CA GLY A 284 18.48 -13.92 22.90
C GLY A 284 19.63 -14.27 23.83
N TYR A 285 19.31 -15.02 24.87
CA TYR A 285 20.29 -15.56 25.79
C TYR A 285 20.58 -17.02 25.47
N ILE A 286 21.80 -17.47 25.76
CA ILE A 286 22.22 -18.87 25.59
C ILE A 286 21.22 -19.81 26.28
N ASP A 287 20.75 -20.81 25.54
CA ASP A 287 19.79 -21.86 25.93
C ASP A 287 18.40 -21.37 26.39
N ASN A 288 18.10 -20.08 26.18
CA ASN A 288 16.79 -19.46 26.37
C ASN A 288 16.16 -19.16 25.00
N PRO A 289 14.82 -18.97 24.91
CA PRO A 289 14.19 -18.44 23.71
C PRO A 289 14.86 -17.15 23.25
N ALA A 290 15.06 -17.00 21.94
CA ALA A 290 15.32 -15.69 21.36
C ALA A 290 14.00 -14.93 21.16
N HIS A 291 14.10 -13.62 21.01
CA HIS A 291 12.99 -12.69 20.95
C HIS A 291 13.18 -11.73 19.77
N ALA A 292 12.19 -11.68 18.88
CA ALA A 292 12.12 -10.78 17.75
C ALA A 292 11.23 -9.59 18.11
N THR A 293 11.82 -8.40 18.18
CA THR A 293 11.14 -7.17 18.61
C THR A 293 11.09 -6.13 17.49
N GLY A 294 10.11 -5.24 17.56
CA GLY A 294 9.98 -4.12 16.62
C GLY A 294 8.68 -3.35 16.77
N THR A 295 8.55 -2.27 15.99
CA THR A 295 7.37 -1.41 15.99
C THR A 295 6.83 -1.26 14.56
N PHE A 296 5.65 -1.82 14.31
CA PHE A 296 4.88 -1.49 13.12
C PHE A 296 4.25 -0.11 13.26
N ASN A 297 4.36 0.71 12.22
CA ASN A 297 3.76 2.03 12.13
C ASN A 297 2.92 2.09 10.85
N SER A 298 1.61 2.25 10.99
CA SER A 298 0.70 2.41 9.85
C SER A 298 0.72 3.86 9.41
N ILE A 299 1.45 4.14 8.33
CA ILE A 299 1.57 5.49 7.73
C ILE A 299 0.75 5.59 6.42
N GLY A 300 -0.13 4.62 6.19
CA GLY A 300 -1.16 4.64 5.16
C GLY A 300 -2.44 5.35 5.61
N THR A 301 -3.33 5.58 4.67
CA THR A 301 -4.66 6.19 4.90
C THR A 301 -5.78 5.16 5.09
N ALA A 302 -5.45 3.86 5.00
CA ALA A 302 -6.35 2.73 5.26
C ALA A 302 -5.72 1.70 6.23
N PRO A 303 -6.52 0.86 6.92
CA PRO A 303 -6.01 -0.20 7.76
C PRO A 303 -5.09 -1.15 6.99
N ALA A 304 -3.96 -1.50 7.59
CA ALA A 304 -2.90 -2.28 6.94
C ALA A 304 -2.67 -3.64 7.64
N ASP A 305 -2.36 -4.67 6.87
CA ASP A 305 -2.23 -6.06 7.33
C ASP A 305 -0.83 -6.31 7.91
N THR A 306 -0.72 -6.42 9.23
CA THR A 306 0.56 -6.62 9.95
C THR A 306 1.00 -8.08 9.97
N THR A 307 0.91 -8.78 8.84
CA THR A 307 1.48 -10.14 8.68
C THR A 307 3.01 -10.05 8.57
N LEU A 308 3.73 -10.67 9.52
CA LEU A 308 5.19 -10.71 9.58
C LEU A 308 5.72 -12.14 9.52
N ARG A 309 6.52 -12.44 8.50
CA ARG A 309 7.32 -13.67 8.43
C ARG A 309 8.70 -13.41 9.03
N LEU A 310 9.09 -14.23 10.01
CA LEU A 310 10.42 -14.22 10.63
C LEU A 310 11.19 -15.46 10.19
N ASP A 311 12.32 -15.27 9.52
CA ASP A 311 13.27 -16.33 9.14
C ASP A 311 14.59 -16.13 9.91
N LEU A 312 14.95 -17.09 10.75
CA LEU A 312 16.16 -17.07 11.59
C LEU A 312 17.25 -17.98 11.02
N TYR A 313 18.47 -17.48 10.88
CA TYR A 313 19.64 -18.19 10.35
C TYR A 313 20.78 -18.21 11.37
N ARG A 314 21.63 -19.24 11.35
CA ARG A 314 22.92 -19.20 12.06
C ARG A 314 23.97 -18.56 11.15
N THR A 315 24.89 -17.80 11.73
CA THR A 315 25.99 -17.18 10.99
C THR A 315 27.32 -17.77 11.44
N HIS A 316 27.93 -18.58 10.58
CA HIS A 316 29.22 -19.21 10.82
C HIS A 316 30.30 -18.51 9.98
N ALA A 317 31.12 -17.68 10.64
CA ALA A 317 32.35 -17.08 10.11
C ALA A 317 32.23 -16.45 8.70
N GLY A 318 31.14 -15.72 8.44
CA GLY A 318 30.89 -15.03 7.17
C GLY A 318 30.05 -15.80 6.15
N THR A 319 29.87 -17.11 6.32
CA THR A 319 29.05 -17.94 5.43
C THR A 319 27.60 -17.97 5.90
N ARG A 320 26.66 -17.77 4.96
CA ARG A 320 25.21 -17.83 5.20
C ARG A 320 24.69 -19.25 4.99
N GLU A 321 24.05 -19.84 5.99
CA GLU A 321 23.28 -21.08 5.82
C GLU A 321 22.12 -20.85 4.84
N VAL A 322 21.90 -21.80 3.92
CA VAL A 322 20.91 -21.65 2.84
C VAL A 322 19.48 -21.69 3.37
N ASN A 323 19.23 -22.53 4.37
CA ASN A 323 17.93 -22.72 5.01
C ASN A 323 17.90 -22.01 6.38
N PRO A 324 16.76 -21.43 6.79
CA PRO A 324 16.60 -20.92 8.15
C PRO A 324 16.48 -22.07 9.16
N ILE A 325 16.97 -21.86 10.38
CA ILE A 325 16.78 -22.74 11.55
C ILE A 325 15.31 -22.76 11.97
N GLN A 326 14.62 -21.61 11.82
CA GLN A 326 13.20 -21.46 12.11
C GLN A 326 12.59 -20.46 11.14
N SER A 327 11.41 -20.79 10.61
CA SER A 327 10.50 -19.85 9.96
C SER A 327 9.21 -19.75 10.78
N VAL A 328 8.82 -18.55 11.18
CA VAL A 328 7.54 -18.24 11.84
C VAL A 328 6.77 -17.26 10.95
N THR A 329 5.45 -17.30 10.95
CA THR A 329 4.63 -16.27 10.28
C THR A 329 3.51 -15.86 11.22
N GLU A 330 3.70 -14.72 11.86
CA GLU A 330 2.73 -14.13 12.76
C GLU A 330 1.75 -13.27 11.96
N LYS A 331 0.45 -13.46 12.20
CA LYS A 331 -0.60 -12.67 11.60
C LYS A 331 -1.50 -12.08 12.67
N ASP A 332 -1.50 -10.76 12.71
CA ASP A 332 -2.10 -9.97 13.77
C ASP A 332 -3.20 -9.04 13.22
N LYS A 333 -4.02 -8.44 14.09
CA LYS A 333 -5.18 -7.61 13.67
C LYS A 333 -4.71 -6.40 12.85
N PRO A 334 -5.38 -6.04 11.73
CA PRO A 334 -4.98 -4.89 10.91
C PRO A 334 -4.80 -3.60 11.71
N LEU A 335 -3.74 -2.85 11.39
CA LEU A 335 -3.34 -1.64 12.10
C LEU A 335 -3.96 -0.41 11.44
N ALA A 336 -4.76 0.34 12.20
CA ALA A 336 -5.48 1.52 11.73
C ALA A 336 -4.53 2.64 11.27
N PRO A 337 -4.96 3.54 10.36
CA PRO A 337 -4.17 4.71 9.92
C PRO A 337 -3.60 5.52 11.08
N GLY A 338 -2.31 5.85 11.04
CA GLY A 338 -1.60 6.61 12.07
C GLY A 338 -1.30 5.83 13.36
N ALA A 339 -1.81 4.60 13.53
CA ALA A 339 -1.54 3.79 14.71
C ALA A 339 -0.19 3.08 14.61
N HIS A 340 0.40 2.80 15.78
CA HIS A 340 1.62 2.00 15.93
C HIS A 340 1.33 0.77 16.81
N ARG A 341 2.13 -0.29 16.64
CA ARG A 341 2.09 -1.49 17.48
C ARG A 341 3.49 -2.03 17.69
N ASN A 342 3.89 -2.17 18.95
CA ASN A 342 5.08 -2.93 19.33
C ASN A 342 4.75 -4.42 19.32
N PHE A 343 5.68 -5.25 18.87
CA PHE A 343 5.63 -6.70 19.04
C PHE A 343 6.89 -7.22 19.72
N ASP A 344 6.73 -8.37 20.38
CA ASP A 344 7.80 -9.21 20.89
C ASP A 344 7.37 -10.67 20.64
N TYR A 345 8.06 -11.34 19.72
CA TYR A 345 7.74 -12.70 19.29
C TYR A 345 8.85 -13.67 19.70
N SER A 346 8.48 -14.65 20.54
CA SER A 346 9.37 -15.71 21.01
C SER A 346 9.73 -16.71 19.90
N LEU A 347 11.02 -16.89 19.68
CA LEU A 347 11.63 -17.85 18.77
C LEU A 347 12.11 -19.10 19.53
N ILE A 348 12.69 -20.06 18.81
CA ILE A 348 13.34 -21.23 19.41
C ILE A 348 14.44 -20.85 20.41
N LYS A 349 14.79 -21.79 21.30
CA LYS A 349 15.96 -21.67 22.18
C LYS A 349 17.25 -21.70 21.37
N LEU A 350 18.16 -20.77 21.62
CA LEU A 350 19.40 -20.65 20.85
C LEU A 350 20.65 -21.02 21.67
N PRO A 351 21.49 -21.97 21.20
CA PRO A 351 22.79 -22.21 21.81
C PRO A 351 23.74 -21.02 21.59
N LYS A 352 24.96 -21.11 22.12
CA LYS A 352 26.01 -20.10 21.86
C LYS A 352 26.28 -19.96 20.36
N GLY A 353 26.25 -18.74 19.84
CA GLY A 353 26.56 -18.43 18.45
C GLY A 353 26.17 -17.02 18.02
N SER A 354 26.45 -16.73 16.74
CA SER A 354 25.95 -15.57 16.01
C SER A 354 24.77 -15.98 15.16
N TYR A 355 23.78 -15.09 15.05
CA TYR A 355 22.51 -15.34 14.38
C TYR A 355 22.08 -14.13 13.55
N ARG A 356 21.41 -14.40 12.43
CA ARG A 356 20.79 -13.38 11.57
C ARG A 356 19.29 -13.60 11.56
N LEU A 357 18.53 -12.62 12.02
CA LEU A 357 17.08 -12.60 11.94
C LEU A 357 16.66 -11.79 10.72
N ILE A 358 15.73 -12.31 9.93
CA ILE A 358 15.18 -11.64 8.74
C ILE A 358 13.66 -11.55 8.88
N GLY A 359 13.13 -10.33 8.93
CA GLY A 359 11.70 -10.03 8.95
C GLY A 359 11.21 -9.64 7.57
N THR A 360 10.27 -10.39 7.00
CA THR A 360 9.62 -10.10 5.72
C THR A 360 8.14 -9.78 5.97
N TYR A 361 7.68 -8.58 5.60
CA TYR A 361 6.32 -8.11 5.84
C TYR A 361 5.72 -7.47 4.58
N GLN A 362 4.39 -7.34 4.53
CA GLN A 362 3.72 -6.57 3.48
C GLN A 362 3.57 -5.11 3.92
N ASP A 363 4.05 -4.21 3.07
CA ASP A 363 4.03 -2.76 3.29
C ASP A 363 2.81 -2.14 2.61
N THR A 364 2.79 -2.23 1.28
CA THR A 364 1.61 -1.93 0.45
C THR A 364 1.06 -3.23 -0.16
N VAL A 365 -0.16 -3.18 -0.71
CA VAL A 365 -0.81 -4.36 -1.31
C VAL A 365 0.06 -4.97 -2.42
N GLY A 366 0.67 -6.13 -2.13
CA GLY A 366 1.57 -6.84 -3.05
C GLY A 366 3.03 -6.39 -3.03
N SER A 367 3.43 -5.46 -2.16
CA SER A 367 4.84 -5.08 -1.96
C SER A 367 5.36 -5.69 -0.64
N GLN A 368 6.32 -6.59 -0.75
CA GLN A 368 7.03 -7.15 0.41
C GLN A 368 8.30 -6.34 0.68
N GLN A 369 8.47 -5.94 1.93
CA GLN A 369 9.71 -5.37 2.45
C GLN A 369 10.44 -6.42 3.28
N GLN A 370 11.76 -6.39 3.27
CA GLN A 370 12.60 -7.27 4.06
C GLN A 370 13.59 -6.45 4.89
N VAL A 371 13.54 -6.64 6.21
CA VAL A 371 14.49 -6.09 7.19
C VAL A 371 15.32 -7.23 7.77
N SER A 372 16.57 -6.95 8.13
CA SER A 372 17.45 -7.95 8.74
C SER A 372 18.31 -7.33 9.85
N THR A 373 18.66 -8.15 10.82
CA THR A 373 19.47 -7.75 11.98
C THR A 373 20.30 -8.93 12.48
N ASP A 374 21.53 -8.65 12.89
CA ASP A 374 22.49 -9.64 13.38
C ASP A 374 22.67 -9.49 14.89
N PHE A 375 22.62 -10.62 15.61
CA PHE A 375 22.82 -10.63 17.06
C PHE A 375 23.61 -11.86 17.51
N ASN A 376 24.25 -11.74 18.68
CA ASN A 376 25.00 -12.81 19.32
C ASN A 376 24.24 -13.26 20.58
N THR A 377 24.17 -14.57 20.83
CA THR A 377 23.57 -15.06 22.08
C THR A 377 24.48 -14.75 23.26
N THR A 378 23.99 -13.93 24.19
CA THR A 378 24.72 -13.54 25.40
C THR A 378 24.45 -14.53 26.54
N LYS A 379 25.31 -14.56 27.57
CA LYS A 379 24.91 -15.18 28.83
C LYS A 379 23.81 -14.32 29.44
N LYS A 380 22.71 -14.94 29.87
CA LYS A 380 21.71 -14.26 30.71
C LYS A 380 22.42 -13.77 31.98
N PRO A 381 22.29 -12.49 32.38
CA PRO A 381 22.87 -12.04 33.63
C PRO A 381 22.29 -12.88 34.77
N SER A 382 23.17 -13.35 35.66
CA SER A 382 22.74 -14.01 36.89
C SER A 382 22.15 -12.97 37.84
N PHE A 383 21.24 -13.40 38.72
CA PHE A 383 20.81 -12.60 39.87
C PHE A 383 22.01 -12.03 40.64
N TRP A 384 23.10 -12.82 40.75
CA TRP A 384 24.35 -12.39 41.36
C TRP A 384 25.09 -11.30 40.58
N ASP A 385 25.00 -11.27 39.25
CA ASP A 385 25.67 -10.25 38.41
C ASP A 385 24.95 -8.89 38.49
N ASP A 386 23.63 -8.89 38.64
CA ASP A 386 22.82 -7.69 38.87
C ASP A 386 22.98 -7.20 40.32
N LEU A 387 22.94 -8.11 41.30
CA LEU A 387 23.20 -7.80 42.71
C LEU A 387 24.59 -7.18 42.92
N TRP A 388 25.64 -7.73 42.30
CA TRP A 388 26.99 -7.16 42.39
C TRP A 388 27.15 -5.82 41.67
N ARG A 389 26.33 -5.51 40.64
CA ARG A 389 26.26 -4.16 40.07
C ARG A 389 25.59 -3.19 41.03
N TRP A 390 24.40 -3.54 41.53
CA TRP A 390 23.69 -2.72 42.52
C TRP A 390 24.55 -2.43 43.77
N ILE A 391 25.24 -3.43 44.32
CA ILE A 391 26.16 -3.26 45.46
C ILE A 391 27.28 -2.27 45.13
N LYS A 392 27.87 -2.32 43.92
CA LYS A 392 28.93 -1.39 43.50
C LYS A 392 28.41 0.04 43.36
N ASP A 393 27.28 0.22 42.69
CA ASP A 393 26.69 1.55 42.48
C ASP A 393 26.27 2.22 43.80
N HIS A 394 25.89 1.41 44.80
CA HIS A 394 25.45 1.89 46.12
C HIS A 394 26.54 1.80 47.20
N ILE A 395 27.78 1.39 46.88
CA ILE A 395 28.82 1.08 47.88
C ILE A 395 29.18 2.30 48.75
N VAL A 396 29.15 3.50 48.17
CA VAL A 396 29.41 4.77 48.88
C VAL A 396 28.27 5.08 49.86
N VAL A 397 27.01 4.84 49.47
CA VAL A 397 25.84 5.04 50.32
C VAL A 397 25.85 4.05 51.50
N LEU A 398 26.19 2.79 51.23
CA LEU A 398 26.35 1.75 52.26
C LEU A 398 27.49 2.09 53.23
N ALA A 399 28.61 2.62 52.74
CA ALA A 399 29.71 3.09 53.60
C ALA A 399 29.31 4.29 54.47
N ILE A 400 28.53 5.24 53.94
CA ILE A 400 28.00 6.38 54.73
C ILE A 400 27.02 5.89 55.80
N ILE A 401 26.13 4.94 55.48
CA ILE A 401 25.21 4.34 56.47
C ILE A 401 26.00 3.61 57.57
N LEU A 402 27.04 2.86 57.22
CA LEU A 402 27.91 2.17 58.17
C LEU A 402 28.65 3.17 59.08
N LEU A 403 29.19 4.26 58.52
CA LEU A 403 29.86 5.32 59.25
C LEU A 403 28.90 6.03 60.24
N LEU A 404 27.68 6.38 59.80
CA LEU A 404 26.65 6.97 60.65
C LEU A 404 26.20 6.02 61.76
N ALA A 405 26.06 4.72 61.47
CA ALA A 405 25.75 3.71 62.46
C ALA A 405 26.85 3.57 63.51
N LEU A 406 28.12 3.52 63.10
CA LEU A 406 29.28 3.52 63.99
C LEU A 406 29.36 4.79 64.84
N LEU A 407 29.11 5.96 64.25
CA LEU A 407 29.15 7.25 64.95
C LEU A 407 27.99 7.38 65.96
N ALA A 408 26.81 6.85 65.65
CA ALA A 408 25.70 6.74 66.61
C ALA A 408 26.00 5.74 67.74
N LEU A 409 26.73 4.65 67.46
CA LEU A 409 27.19 3.68 68.46
C LEU A 409 28.25 4.29 69.39
N LEU A 410 29.20 5.05 68.82
CA LEU A 410 30.19 5.84 69.54
C LEU A 410 29.53 6.91 70.42
N LEU A 411 28.53 7.63 69.90
CA LEU A 411 27.78 8.62 70.66
C LEU A 411 27.00 7.97 71.82
N ARG A 412 26.37 6.80 71.60
CA ARG A 412 25.75 6.00 72.67
C ARG A 412 26.77 5.56 73.73
N TYR A 413 27.99 5.19 73.34
CA TYR A 413 29.07 4.84 74.25
C TYR A 413 29.53 6.06 75.08
N LEU A 414 29.77 7.20 74.43
CA LEU A 414 30.20 8.45 75.08
C LEU A 414 29.13 8.99 76.04
N LEU A 415 27.86 8.98 75.67
CA LEU A 415 26.75 9.38 76.55
C LEU A 415 26.60 8.43 77.75
N ARG A 416 26.81 7.12 77.58
CA ARG A 416 26.88 6.16 78.70
C ARG A 416 28.09 6.42 79.60
N ARG A 417 29.23 6.85 79.04
CA ARG A 417 30.43 7.21 79.80
C ARG A 417 30.25 8.53 80.58
N GLN A 418 29.61 9.54 79.99
CA GLN A 418 29.30 10.80 80.69
C GLN A 418 28.38 10.58 81.88
N ARG A 419 27.30 9.79 81.75
CA ARG A 419 26.41 9.47 82.89
C ARG A 419 27.15 8.86 84.07
N ARG A 420 28.03 7.87 83.82
CA ARG A 420 28.90 7.28 84.86
C ARG A 420 29.85 8.29 85.51
N LEU A 421 30.34 9.27 84.75
CA LEU A 421 31.21 10.33 85.26
C LEU A 421 30.42 11.38 86.06
N GLU A 422 29.19 11.71 85.66
CA GLU A 422 28.28 12.57 86.44
C GLU A 422 27.80 11.89 87.73
N GLU A 423 27.48 10.59 87.68
CA GLU A 423 27.17 9.75 88.85
C GLU A 423 28.36 9.77 89.83
N ALA A 424 29.59 9.58 89.35
CA ALA A 424 30.80 9.67 90.16
C ALA A 424 31.08 11.09 90.70
N LEU A 425 30.85 12.14 89.90
CA LEU A 425 31.01 13.54 90.33
C LEU A 425 29.99 13.94 91.40
N ARG A 426 28.73 13.49 91.28
CA ARG A 426 27.69 13.72 92.29
C ARG A 426 28.02 12.98 93.60
N ALA A 427 28.47 11.73 93.52
CA ALA A 427 28.95 10.99 94.69
C ALA A 427 30.15 11.67 95.38
N ALA A 428 31.12 12.17 94.61
CA ALA A 428 32.27 12.91 95.12
C ALA A 428 31.86 14.26 95.75
N GLN A 429 30.94 15.01 95.13
CA GLN A 429 30.39 16.26 95.68
C GLN A 429 29.57 16.03 96.97
N GLN A 430 28.96 14.86 97.13
CA GLN A 430 28.24 14.46 98.35
C GLN A 430 29.18 13.91 99.45
N GLY A 431 30.50 13.89 99.23
CA GLY A 431 31.50 13.54 100.25
C GLY A 431 31.51 12.07 100.67
N GLN A 432 30.83 11.18 99.92
CA GLN A 432 30.68 9.78 100.31
C GLN A 432 31.81 8.91 99.76
N ILE A 433 32.84 8.72 100.60
CA ILE A 433 33.83 7.66 100.44
C ILE A 433 33.13 6.30 100.64
N PRO A 434 33.23 5.32 99.72
CA PRO A 434 32.63 4.01 99.89
C PRO A 434 33.47 3.13 100.85
N PRO A 435 32.94 2.64 101.98
CA PRO A 435 33.64 1.70 102.83
C PRO A 435 33.62 0.26 102.25
N PRO A 436 34.72 -0.52 102.40
CA PRO A 436 34.79 -1.94 102.02
C PRO A 436 34.06 -2.86 103.04
N PRO A 437 33.91 -4.18 102.77
CA PRO A 437 32.75 -4.95 103.26
C PRO A 437 32.93 -5.79 104.54
N GLY A 438 31.78 -6.18 105.12
CA GLY A 438 31.60 -7.12 106.24
C GLY A 438 31.16 -6.42 107.54
N ALA A 439 30.38 -7.00 108.46
CA ALA A 439 29.56 -8.24 108.56
C ALA A 439 28.74 -8.14 109.89
N PRO A 440 28.00 -9.14 110.42
CA PRO A 440 27.36 -10.33 109.83
C PRO A 440 25.85 -10.52 110.20
N SER A 441 25.16 -11.31 109.38
CA SER A 441 24.16 -12.37 109.69
C SER A 441 23.28 -12.41 110.97
N ALA A 442 21.96 -12.50 110.73
CA ALA A 442 21.04 -13.50 111.32
C ALA A 442 19.87 -13.70 110.33
N VAL A 443 19.69 -14.78 109.55
CA VAL A 443 19.65 -16.25 109.78
C VAL A 443 18.30 -16.75 110.28
N SER A 444 17.45 -17.22 109.35
CA SER A 444 16.75 -18.53 109.40
C SER A 444 16.03 -18.86 108.07
N PRO A 445 16.45 -19.92 107.32
CA PRO A 445 15.79 -20.51 106.13
C PRO A 445 15.12 -21.87 106.51
N PRO A 446 14.82 -22.86 105.61
CA PRO A 446 14.78 -22.97 104.13
C PRO A 446 13.32 -23.26 103.63
N SER A 447 12.92 -23.89 102.50
CA SER A 447 13.48 -24.65 101.33
C SER A 447 12.57 -24.36 100.09
N ALA A 448 12.84 -24.64 98.80
CA ALA A 448 13.68 -25.60 98.05
C ALA A 448 13.09 -27.03 97.83
N PRO A 449 13.37 -27.77 96.72
CA PRO A 449 14.22 -27.46 95.53
C PRO A 449 13.54 -27.69 94.13
N PRO A 450 14.22 -27.38 92.99
CA PRO A 450 13.76 -27.58 91.59
C PRO A 450 14.37 -28.85 90.90
N PRO A 451 14.20 -29.04 89.56
CA PRO A 451 15.30 -28.71 88.61
C PRO A 451 14.87 -28.21 87.19
N ALA A 452 15.84 -27.99 86.30
CA ALA A 452 15.72 -27.54 84.88
C ALA A 452 16.11 -28.69 83.88
N PRO A 453 16.38 -28.55 82.54
CA PRO A 453 16.98 -27.42 81.77
C PRO A 453 16.36 -27.14 80.35
N ALA A 454 17.11 -26.44 79.48
CA ALA A 454 16.75 -25.92 78.12
C ALA A 454 16.97 -26.95 76.96
N PRO A 455 16.71 -26.69 75.64
CA PRO A 455 17.06 -25.49 74.83
C PRO A 455 16.00 -25.00 73.77
N ALA A 456 16.44 -24.12 72.85
CA ALA A 456 15.70 -23.47 71.74
C ALA A 456 15.78 -24.28 70.40
N PRO A 457 15.34 -23.82 69.18
CA PRO A 457 14.73 -22.54 68.77
C PRO A 457 13.51 -22.64 67.80
N GLY A 458 12.96 -21.50 67.33
CA GLY A 458 11.95 -21.45 66.25
C GLY A 458 11.66 -20.03 65.74
N GLY A 459 11.44 -19.86 64.43
CA GLY A 459 11.22 -18.56 63.76
C GLY A 459 9.75 -18.28 63.36
N PRO A 460 9.44 -17.08 62.83
CA PRO A 460 8.07 -16.61 62.54
C PRO A 460 7.53 -17.06 61.18
N PRO A 461 6.22 -16.86 60.91
CA PRO A 461 5.88 -15.93 59.82
C PRO A 461 4.77 -14.91 60.14
N ALA A 462 4.41 -14.12 59.12
CA ALA A 462 3.66 -12.86 59.14
C ALA A 462 2.11 -13.01 59.07
N PRO A 463 1.32 -11.91 59.17
CA PRO A 463 -0.16 -11.90 59.27
C PRO A 463 -0.86 -11.57 57.92
N PRO A 464 -2.13 -11.12 57.89
CA PRO A 464 -3.37 -11.84 58.19
C PRO A 464 -4.26 -12.03 56.92
N PRO A 465 -5.33 -12.85 56.95
CA PRO A 465 -6.33 -12.88 55.89
C PRO A 465 -7.25 -11.65 55.94
N GLY A 466 -7.62 -11.11 54.77
CA GLY A 466 -8.51 -9.95 54.64
C GLY A 466 -10.01 -10.29 54.70
N GLY A 467 -10.84 -9.28 54.98
CA GLY A 467 -12.30 -9.40 54.94
C GLY A 467 -12.87 -9.35 53.50
N PRO A 468 -14.08 -9.90 53.26
CA PRO A 468 -14.69 -9.96 51.94
C PRO A 468 -15.33 -8.62 51.51
N PRO A 469 -15.25 -8.23 50.22
CA PRO A 469 -16.02 -7.11 49.68
C PRO A 469 -17.48 -7.52 49.35
N PRO A 470 -18.44 -6.57 49.38
CA PRO A 470 -19.85 -6.83 49.06
C PRO A 470 -20.14 -6.91 47.55
N PRO A 471 -21.25 -7.55 47.12
CA PRO A 471 -21.65 -7.63 45.72
C PRO A 471 -22.39 -6.37 45.22
N PRO A 472 -22.29 -6.02 43.92
CA PRO A 472 -23.08 -4.95 43.30
C PRO A 472 -24.51 -5.41 42.89
N PRO A 473 -25.48 -4.48 42.76
CA PRO A 473 -26.85 -4.78 42.36
C PRO A 473 -27.03 -4.97 40.83
N PRO A 474 -28.12 -5.62 40.37
CA PRO A 474 -28.42 -5.80 38.95
C PRO A 474 -29.05 -4.56 38.29
N ALA A 475 -28.87 -4.44 36.98
CA ALA A 475 -29.54 -3.47 36.10
C ALA A 475 -30.22 -4.19 34.90
N PRO A 476 -31.27 -3.62 34.28
CA PRO A 476 -32.29 -4.41 33.60
C PRO A 476 -32.04 -4.67 32.09
N PRO A 477 -32.58 -5.77 31.53
CA PRO A 477 -32.74 -5.93 30.09
C PRO A 477 -34.02 -5.23 29.60
N GLY A 478 -33.89 -4.22 28.75
CA GLY A 478 -35.02 -3.54 28.11
C GLY A 478 -34.83 -3.43 26.60
N HIS A 479 -35.55 -4.24 25.83
CA HIS A 479 -35.59 -4.17 24.36
C HIS A 479 -36.96 -3.65 23.87
N ALA A 480 -36.93 -2.85 22.82
CA ALA A 480 -38.03 -2.48 21.91
C ALA A 480 -39.31 -1.84 22.50
N PRO A 481 -39.60 -0.56 22.21
CA PRO A 481 -40.98 -0.09 22.17
C PRO A 481 -41.69 -0.62 20.90
N PRO A 482 -42.91 -1.17 21.00
CA PRO A 482 -43.72 -1.53 19.83
C PRO A 482 -44.38 -0.29 19.19
N ALA A 483 -44.74 -0.40 17.91
CA ALA A 483 -45.44 0.67 17.18
C ALA A 483 -46.94 0.74 17.53
N PRO A 484 -47.56 1.94 17.60
CA PRO A 484 -49.02 2.07 17.66
C PRO A 484 -49.70 1.69 16.32
N PRO A 485 -50.92 1.13 16.34
CA PRO A 485 -51.67 0.78 15.13
C PRO A 485 -52.41 1.99 14.51
N ALA A 486 -52.87 1.83 13.27
CA ALA A 486 -53.55 2.86 12.49
C ALA A 486 -55.04 3.06 12.83
N GLN A 487 -55.59 4.21 12.43
CA GLN A 487 -56.98 4.35 11.95
C GLN A 487 -57.11 5.58 11.00
N PRO A 488 -58.17 5.69 10.18
CA PRO A 488 -58.09 6.40 8.90
C PRO A 488 -58.61 7.84 8.88
N VAL A 489 -58.02 8.64 7.99
CA VAL A 489 -58.65 9.81 7.36
C VAL A 489 -58.37 9.76 5.86
N ALA A 490 -59.29 10.25 5.02
CA ALA A 490 -59.16 10.23 3.58
C ALA A 490 -58.20 11.34 3.08
N ALA A 491 -56.90 11.11 3.23
CA ALA A 491 -55.84 11.96 2.70
C ALA A 491 -55.32 11.40 1.37
N GLU A 492 -55.12 12.27 0.38
CA GLU A 492 -54.55 11.89 -0.93
C GLU A 492 -53.16 11.28 -0.76
N LEU A 493 -52.94 10.10 -1.35
CA LEU A 493 -51.69 9.37 -1.24
C LEU A 493 -50.61 10.02 -2.13
N ASP A 494 -49.50 10.40 -1.50
CA ASP A 494 -48.36 11.04 -2.14
C ASP A 494 -47.54 10.01 -2.94
N LEU A 495 -47.64 10.02 -4.28
CA LEU A 495 -46.98 9.06 -5.17
C LEU A 495 -45.45 9.04 -5.01
N ASN A 496 -44.87 10.19 -4.64
CA ASN A 496 -43.45 10.31 -4.43
C ASN A 496 -42.99 9.73 -3.08
N ALA A 497 -43.82 9.78 -2.02
CA ALA A 497 -43.49 9.27 -0.70
C ALA A 497 -44.06 7.86 -0.38
N ALA A 498 -45.06 7.38 -1.12
CA ALA A 498 -45.79 6.16 -0.81
C ALA A 498 -44.93 4.87 -0.83
N THR A 499 -45.24 3.95 0.07
CA THR A 499 -44.69 2.58 0.09
C THR A 499 -45.41 1.68 -0.92
N ALA A 500 -44.80 0.53 -1.25
CA ALA A 500 -45.42 -0.46 -2.14
C ALA A 500 -46.77 -0.96 -1.62
N GLU A 501 -46.93 -1.06 -0.29
CA GLU A 501 -48.17 -1.50 0.38
C GLU A 501 -49.26 -0.42 0.29
N GLN A 502 -48.89 0.86 0.50
CA GLN A 502 -49.82 1.98 0.37
C GLN A 502 -50.29 2.15 -1.08
N LEU A 503 -49.38 2.02 -2.07
CA LEU A 503 -49.74 2.05 -3.48
C LEU A 503 -50.68 0.88 -3.87
N GLN A 504 -50.59 -0.27 -3.20
CA GLN A 504 -51.49 -1.42 -3.42
C GLN A 504 -52.90 -1.23 -2.84
N ALA A 505 -53.12 -0.24 -1.96
CA ALA A 505 -54.45 0.10 -1.47
C ALA A 505 -55.28 0.89 -2.51
N LEU A 506 -54.65 1.36 -3.59
CA LEU A 506 -55.32 2.14 -4.64
C LEU A 506 -56.16 1.25 -5.57
N PRO A 507 -57.36 1.70 -6.01
CA PRO A 507 -58.27 0.89 -6.80
C PRO A 507 -57.67 0.52 -8.16
N GLY A 508 -57.35 -0.76 -8.32
CA GLY A 508 -56.73 -1.27 -9.54
C GLY A 508 -55.21 -1.05 -9.63
N VAL A 509 -54.49 -0.92 -8.51
CA VAL A 509 -53.01 -0.98 -8.47
C VAL A 509 -52.57 -2.27 -7.76
N GLY A 510 -52.18 -3.29 -8.53
CA GLY A 510 -51.65 -4.55 -7.97
C GLY A 510 -50.17 -4.48 -7.60
N PRO A 511 -49.61 -5.52 -6.94
CA PRO A 511 -48.21 -5.53 -6.48
C PRO A 511 -47.19 -5.17 -7.57
N ALA A 512 -47.34 -5.77 -8.75
CA ALA A 512 -46.46 -5.52 -9.90
C ALA A 512 -46.63 -4.11 -10.51
N ALA A 513 -47.77 -3.45 -10.30
CA ALA A 513 -48.00 -2.07 -10.73
C ALA A 513 -47.40 -1.07 -9.73
N ALA A 514 -47.58 -1.29 -8.43
CA ALA A 514 -46.93 -0.52 -7.37
C ALA A 514 -45.40 -0.56 -7.48
N GLN A 515 -44.82 -1.74 -7.75
CA GLN A 515 -43.38 -1.89 -8.02
C GLN A 515 -42.92 -1.10 -9.25
N ARG A 516 -43.73 -0.96 -10.31
CA ARG A 516 -43.39 -0.16 -11.48
C ARG A 516 -43.51 1.35 -11.25
N ILE A 517 -44.46 1.82 -10.43
CA ILE A 517 -44.50 3.23 -9.97
C ILE A 517 -43.20 3.56 -9.20
N ILE A 518 -42.80 2.70 -8.26
CA ILE A 518 -41.58 2.87 -7.48
C ILE A 518 -40.33 2.84 -8.37
N ALA A 519 -40.21 1.83 -9.24
CA ALA A 519 -39.08 1.73 -10.17
C ALA A 519 -38.99 2.93 -11.12
N PHE A 520 -40.12 3.45 -11.60
CA PHE A 520 -40.15 4.66 -12.43
C PHE A 520 -39.67 5.88 -11.65
N ARG A 521 -40.15 6.07 -10.41
CA ARG A 521 -39.69 7.16 -9.53
C ARG A 521 -38.18 7.09 -9.26
N ASP A 522 -37.67 5.88 -9.05
CA ASP A 522 -36.29 5.63 -8.68
C ASP A 522 -35.33 5.66 -9.91
N GLU A 523 -35.84 5.49 -11.14
CA GLU A 523 -35.06 5.60 -12.40
C GLU A 523 -35.14 6.99 -13.06
N TYR A 524 -36.33 7.59 -13.12
CA TYR A 524 -36.60 8.84 -13.85
C TYR A 524 -36.69 10.08 -12.96
N GLY A 525 -36.88 9.91 -11.65
CA GLY A 525 -37.04 10.98 -10.67
C GLY A 525 -38.47 11.10 -10.14
N ARG A 526 -38.70 12.12 -9.31
CA ARG A 526 -40.03 12.39 -8.74
C ARG A 526 -41.05 12.69 -9.84
N PHE A 527 -42.26 12.16 -9.70
CA PHE A 527 -43.40 12.58 -10.53
C PHE A 527 -43.65 14.07 -10.28
N GLU A 528 -43.74 14.86 -11.36
CA GLU A 528 -44.07 16.30 -11.31
C GLU A 528 -45.57 16.54 -11.54
N SER A 529 -46.28 15.61 -12.19
CA SER A 529 -47.76 15.63 -12.30
C SER A 529 -48.35 14.22 -12.37
N LEU A 530 -49.67 14.11 -12.15
CA LEU A 530 -50.39 12.83 -12.17
C LEU A 530 -50.37 12.18 -13.56
N GLU A 531 -50.39 13.00 -14.62
CA GLU A 531 -50.34 12.59 -16.02
C GLU A 531 -49.07 11.80 -16.36
N GLU A 532 -47.98 12.02 -15.62
CA GLU A 532 -46.74 11.25 -15.80
C GLU A 532 -46.87 9.77 -15.43
N LEU A 533 -47.90 9.36 -14.67
CA LEU A 533 -48.21 7.93 -14.49
C LEU A 533 -48.45 7.23 -15.83
N THR A 534 -48.90 7.93 -16.88
CA THR A 534 -49.06 7.33 -18.22
C THR A 534 -47.75 6.92 -18.90
N LYS A 535 -46.61 7.34 -18.34
CA LYS A 535 -45.26 6.90 -18.74
C LYS A 535 -44.86 5.56 -18.08
N VAL A 536 -45.62 5.10 -17.09
CA VAL A 536 -45.40 3.83 -16.37
C VAL A 536 -46.13 2.70 -17.10
N GLU A 537 -45.42 1.62 -17.41
CA GLU A 537 -45.97 0.52 -18.23
C GLU A 537 -47.25 -0.08 -17.62
N GLY A 538 -48.35 -0.03 -18.37
CA GLY A 538 -49.67 -0.51 -17.97
C GLY A 538 -50.55 0.51 -17.23
N PHE A 539 -50.21 1.80 -17.22
CA PHE A 539 -51.09 2.88 -16.72
C PHE A 539 -51.71 3.69 -17.86
N ASP A 540 -52.82 3.19 -18.42
CA ASP A 540 -53.58 3.92 -19.43
C ASP A 540 -54.24 5.19 -18.85
N PRO A 541 -54.53 6.23 -19.64
CA PRO A 541 -55.19 7.45 -19.16
C PRO A 541 -56.50 7.19 -18.40
N ALA A 542 -57.29 6.20 -18.85
CA ALA A 542 -58.53 5.79 -18.18
C ALA A 542 -58.33 5.06 -16.83
N ARG A 543 -57.10 4.63 -16.51
CA ARG A 543 -56.67 4.10 -15.21
C ARG A 543 -56.20 5.25 -14.31
N VAL A 544 -55.41 6.18 -14.86
CA VAL A 544 -54.92 7.37 -14.15
C VAL A 544 -56.08 8.26 -13.70
N GLU A 545 -57.10 8.46 -14.54
CA GLU A 545 -58.27 9.28 -14.19
C GLU A 545 -59.09 8.69 -13.02
N ARG A 546 -59.09 7.35 -12.83
CA ARG A 546 -59.74 6.70 -11.67
C ARG A 546 -58.97 6.88 -10.35
N LEU A 547 -57.72 7.32 -10.43
CA LEU A 547 -56.85 7.61 -9.29
C LEU A 547 -56.85 9.11 -8.95
N ARG A 548 -57.37 9.97 -9.83
CA ARG A 548 -57.53 11.41 -9.62
C ARG A 548 -58.39 11.67 -8.37
N GLY A 549 -57.89 12.49 -7.44
CA GLY A 549 -58.53 12.73 -6.14
C GLY A 549 -58.33 11.64 -5.08
N GLN A 550 -57.51 10.62 -5.36
CA GLN A 550 -57.01 9.65 -4.35
C GLN A 550 -55.49 9.69 -4.20
N VAL A 551 -54.78 10.26 -5.18
CA VAL A 551 -53.32 10.43 -5.18
C VAL A 551 -52.92 11.83 -5.64
N ARG A 552 -51.78 12.29 -5.13
CA ARG A 552 -51.07 13.48 -5.60
C ARG A 552 -49.64 13.13 -6.03
N ALA A 553 -49.04 13.97 -6.86
CA ALA A 553 -47.60 13.92 -7.14
C ALA A 553 -46.80 14.45 -5.94
#